data_AF-A0A3N7GLH1-F1
#
_entry.id   AF-A0A3N7GLH1-F1
#
_cell.length_a   1.000
_cell.length_b   1.000
_cell.length_c   1.000
_cell.angle_alpha   90.00
_cell.angle_beta   90.00
_cell.angle_gamma   90.00
#
_symmetry.space_group_name_H-M   'P 1'
#
loop_
_entity.id
_entity.type
_entity.pdbx_description
1 polymer ?
#
loop_
_entity_poly.entity_id
_entity_poly.type
_entity_poly.pdbx_seq_one_letter_code
_entity_poly.pdbx_strand_id
1 'polypeptide(L)'
;MPCRKGRSQGKHYCSAWRPCTGPLRLQAYHRRSSSSSHSRCRAPRPATGSLRRERAATSHRRDAMAPRNSRRRGVGSITSYSTRNGTRWRWQLRVPIDFDEPEAGTRLAGQGGFLTAKDADDALQSARATMREHQALRSGRAPTLGAFATEWLAGLRIANSTRAGYEKLLRNYITPRIGNLPLDRLTATRLSKLYVELQAGGGVDGRPLSANTVNKVHVLLGAVLDAARDEALIGGNPARKSRIVRAPTGKQIREQAPELVTWTADELRAFLAWDRDEYRDELHALWHLIAHTGMRRSEALALRWSDVDLDGGRVSVRRAADTIARGAVKSTKTGQARVIDLDNTTCATLRAWRAERGRLALDFARPTSYVFGDLAGCLRTPNSVTMRWDVRMRAMARELGARAPKRISLHGLRHTHATLLLELGVHPKVVQERLGHSNISTTMNIYSHVTPTMQQDAAARLAALIG
;
A
#
# COMPACT_ATOMS: atom_id res chain seq x y z
N MET A 1 -1.93 75.86 -22.94
CA MET A 1 -0.83 75.14 -23.61
C MET A 1 -1.01 73.64 -23.39
N PRO A 2 -0.75 72.79 -24.40
CA PRO A 2 -1.71 71.74 -24.77
C PRO A 2 -1.17 70.31 -24.64
N CYS A 3 -2.11 69.36 -24.78
CA CYS A 3 -1.95 68.04 -25.45
C CYS A 3 -1.08 66.98 -24.74
N ARG A 4 -1.42 65.69 -24.67
CA ARG A 4 -2.10 64.83 -25.66
C ARG A 4 -2.45 63.46 -25.01
N LYS A 5 -3.64 62.94 -25.36
CA LYS A 5 -4.01 61.54 -25.77
C LYS A 5 -3.52 60.36 -24.90
N GLY A 6 -4.32 59.39 -24.46
CA GLY A 6 -5.60 58.87 -24.96
C GLY A 6 -5.44 57.49 -25.62
N ARG A 7 -6.36 56.56 -25.28
CA ARG A 7 -6.68 55.23 -25.86
C ARG A 7 -5.95 54.03 -25.25
N SER A 8 -6.59 53.01 -24.65
CA SER A 8 -7.82 52.21 -24.90
C SER A 8 -7.65 51.05 -25.88
N GLN A 9 -8.21 49.90 -25.47
CA GLN A 9 -8.48 48.65 -26.21
C GLN A 9 -7.29 47.69 -26.33
N GLY A 10 -7.42 46.37 -26.17
CA GLY A 10 -8.60 45.51 -26.09
C GLY A 10 -8.33 44.24 -26.91
N LYS A 11 -8.47 43.08 -26.26
CA LYS A 11 -8.72 41.72 -26.80
C LYS A 11 -7.73 41.13 -27.82
N HIS A 12 -7.34 39.87 -27.65
CA HIS A 12 -7.67 38.75 -28.57
C HIS A 12 -7.08 37.41 -28.09
N TYR A 13 -7.95 36.40 -28.09
CA TYR A 13 -7.69 34.97 -27.95
C TYR A 13 -7.18 34.39 -29.28
N CYS A 14 -6.24 33.44 -29.25
CA CYS A 14 -6.06 32.31 -30.21
C CYS A 14 -4.91 31.42 -29.68
N SER A 15 -5.13 30.22 -29.14
CA SER A 15 -5.34 28.92 -29.82
C SER A 15 -4.26 28.53 -30.85
N ALA A 16 -3.36 27.61 -30.49
CA ALA A 16 -2.82 26.61 -31.42
C ALA A 16 -2.06 25.50 -30.68
N TRP A 17 -2.59 24.28 -30.77
CA TRP A 17 -1.86 23.02 -30.60
C TRP A 17 -1.06 22.71 -31.87
N ARG A 18 0.15 22.15 -31.75
CA ARG A 18 0.61 21.00 -32.57
C ARG A 18 1.92 20.38 -32.01
N PRO A 19 2.14 19.07 -32.27
CA PRO A 19 3.19 18.25 -31.64
C PRO A 19 4.42 18.09 -32.55
N CYS A 20 5.61 17.89 -31.95
CA CYS A 20 6.81 17.48 -32.68
C CYS A 20 7.27 16.08 -32.25
N THR A 21 7.12 15.15 -33.17
CA THR A 21 7.76 13.84 -33.26
C THR A 21 9.14 13.94 -33.92
N GLY A 22 10.15 13.22 -33.44
CA GLY A 22 11.31 12.83 -34.27
C GLY A 22 12.64 12.63 -33.53
N PRO A 23 13.48 11.65 -33.92
CA PRO A 23 14.43 10.96 -33.04
C PRO A 23 15.90 11.35 -33.26
N LEU A 24 16.79 11.09 -32.29
CA LEU A 24 18.24 11.16 -32.49
C LEU A 24 18.96 9.90 -31.99
N ARG A 25 19.79 9.37 -32.90
CA ARG A 25 20.61 8.16 -32.82
C ARG A 25 21.92 8.39 -32.07
N LEU A 26 22.37 7.30 -31.44
CA LEU A 26 23.74 6.81 -31.21
C LEU A 26 24.92 7.60 -31.79
N GLN A 27 25.94 7.80 -30.97
CA GLN A 27 27.34 7.68 -31.40
C GLN A 27 28.24 7.19 -30.26
N ALA A 28 29.03 6.15 -30.57
CA ALA A 28 30.10 5.60 -29.76
C ALA A 28 31.40 6.40 -29.99
N TYR A 29 32.26 6.50 -28.98
CA TYR A 29 33.65 6.87 -29.19
C TYR A 29 34.58 5.99 -28.35
N HIS A 30 35.59 5.45 -29.03
CA HIS A 30 36.67 4.63 -28.52
C HIS A 30 37.91 5.49 -28.30
N ARG A 31 38.73 5.06 -27.32
CA ARG A 31 40.20 4.87 -27.35
C ARG A 31 41.16 5.89 -26.71
N ARG A 32 42.21 5.24 -26.15
CA ARG A 32 43.57 5.62 -25.71
C ARG A 32 43.69 6.11 -24.26
N SER A 33 44.36 5.44 -23.30
CA SER A 33 45.60 4.63 -23.20
C SER A 33 46.90 5.42 -23.03
N SER A 34 47.49 5.32 -21.83
CA SER A 34 48.94 5.31 -21.52
C SER A 34 49.07 5.00 -20.01
N SER A 35 49.50 3.83 -19.53
CA SER A 35 50.80 3.12 -19.60
C SER A 35 51.94 3.75 -18.78
N SER A 36 52.30 3.08 -17.68
CA SER A 36 53.67 2.76 -17.21
C SER A 36 53.54 2.14 -15.81
N SER A 37 54.32 1.17 -15.35
CA SER A 37 55.35 0.30 -15.93
C SER A 37 55.82 -0.65 -14.81
N HIS A 38 56.01 -1.94 -15.15
CA HIS A 38 57.14 -2.82 -14.76
C HIS A 38 57.34 -3.13 -13.24
N SER A 39 57.65 -4.35 -12.79
CA SER A 39 58.43 -5.43 -13.41
C SER A 39 58.39 -6.74 -12.58
N ARG A 40 58.40 -7.87 -13.31
CA ARG A 40 59.20 -9.13 -13.15
C ARG A 40 58.90 -10.05 -11.95
N CYS A 41 58.43 -11.29 -12.19
CA CYS A 41 59.17 -12.54 -12.51
C CYS A 41 60.00 -13.05 -11.31
N ARG A 42 60.09 -14.32 -10.91
CA ARG A 42 59.66 -15.66 -11.38
C ARG A 42 59.83 -16.63 -10.18
N ALA A 43 59.18 -17.80 -10.26
CA ALA A 43 59.09 -18.93 -9.30
C ALA A 43 60.43 -19.69 -9.03
N PRO A 44 60.49 -20.95 -8.50
CA PRO A 44 59.73 -21.73 -7.47
C PRO A 44 60.62 -22.57 -6.47
N ARG A 45 60.02 -23.18 -5.41
CA ARG A 45 60.20 -24.52 -4.70
C ARG A 45 61.62 -25.19 -4.54
N PRO A 46 61.84 -26.30 -3.76
CA PRO A 46 61.04 -27.07 -2.77
C PRO A 46 61.81 -27.56 -1.47
N ALA A 47 61.05 -28.21 -0.57
CA ALA A 47 61.31 -29.40 0.30
C ALA A 47 62.65 -29.64 1.05
N THR A 48 62.58 -30.09 2.32
CA THR A 48 63.02 -31.44 2.80
C THR A 48 63.07 -31.57 4.34
N GLY A 49 62.81 -32.79 4.84
CA GLY A 49 63.32 -33.37 6.10
C GLY A 49 62.57 -33.03 7.39
N SER A 50 62.43 -33.90 8.40
CA SER A 50 62.99 -35.22 8.66
C SER A 50 62.27 -35.90 9.85
N LEU A 51 62.05 -37.22 9.70
CA LEU A 51 62.25 -38.35 10.63
C LEU A 51 61.96 -38.32 12.15
N ARG A 52 61.51 -39.53 12.59
CA ARG A 52 61.63 -40.21 13.90
C ARG A 52 60.54 -39.90 14.94
N ARG A 53 59.92 -40.85 15.67
CA ARG A 53 60.35 -42.17 16.19
C ARG A 53 59.17 -43.14 16.43
N GLU A 54 59.55 -44.41 16.62
CA GLU A 54 58.82 -45.67 16.70
C GLU A 54 58.11 -46.02 18.04
N ARG A 55 57.07 -46.88 17.91
CA ARG A 55 56.66 -48.07 18.73
C ARG A 55 56.30 -47.85 20.23
N ALA A 56 55.39 -48.58 20.89
CA ALA A 56 54.49 -49.70 20.63
C ALA A 56 53.43 -49.77 21.76
N ALA A 57 52.23 -50.32 21.51
CA ALA A 57 51.55 -51.40 22.27
C ALA A 57 50.19 -50.85 22.77
N THR A 58 49.05 -51.55 22.86
CA THR A 58 48.73 -52.97 22.93
C THR A 58 47.25 -53.15 22.53
N SER A 59 46.91 -54.35 22.06
CA SER A 59 45.61 -54.83 21.56
C SER A 59 44.43 -54.81 22.57
N HIS A 60 43.19 -54.63 22.09
CA HIS A 60 42.16 -55.69 22.02
C HIS A 60 40.77 -55.19 21.54
N ARG A 61 40.24 -55.88 20.51
CA ARG A 61 38.85 -56.19 20.12
C ARG A 61 37.72 -55.15 20.37
N ARG A 62 37.02 -54.80 19.28
CA ARG A 62 35.59 -55.17 19.07
C ARG A 62 35.07 -54.74 17.69
N ASP A 63 34.48 -55.73 17.02
CA ASP A 63 33.31 -55.71 16.14
C ASP A 63 33.32 -54.94 14.81
N ALA A 64 33.03 -55.73 13.78
CA ALA A 64 32.86 -55.37 12.38
C ALA A 64 31.83 -54.25 12.19
N MET A 65 32.28 -53.10 11.70
CA MET A 65 31.41 -52.03 11.26
C MET A 65 31.00 -52.29 9.80
N ALA A 66 29.72 -52.60 9.60
CA ALA A 66 29.09 -52.75 8.29
C ALA A 66 29.40 -51.56 7.36
N PRO A 67 29.53 -51.78 6.03
CA PRO A 67 30.00 -50.75 5.13
C PRO A 67 29.03 -49.56 5.07
N ARG A 68 29.57 -48.36 5.32
CA ARG A 68 28.88 -47.09 5.16
C ARG A 68 28.40 -46.94 3.71
N ASN A 69 27.09 -47.08 3.52
CA ASN A 69 26.42 -46.87 2.24
C ASN A 69 26.82 -45.49 1.69
N SER A 70 27.50 -45.48 0.54
CA SER A 70 28.03 -44.28 -0.08
C SER A 70 26.87 -43.37 -0.48
N ARG A 71 26.86 -42.16 0.08
CA ARG A 71 25.81 -41.15 -0.17
C ARG A 71 25.83 -40.76 -1.65
N ARG A 72 24.93 -41.34 -2.46
CA ARG A 72 24.60 -40.81 -3.79
C ARG A 72 24.04 -39.40 -3.61
N ARG A 73 24.87 -38.39 -3.90
CA ARG A 73 24.49 -36.97 -3.95
C ARG A 73 23.42 -36.82 -5.05
N GLY A 74 22.14 -36.82 -4.69
CA GLY A 74 21.05 -36.51 -5.63
C GLY A 74 19.69 -37.17 -5.36
N VAL A 75 19.63 -38.24 -4.56
CA VAL A 75 18.39 -39.05 -4.42
C VAL A 75 17.44 -38.53 -3.33
N GLY A 76 17.86 -37.53 -2.56
CA GLY A 76 17.25 -37.23 -1.27
C GLY A 76 17.73 -38.20 -0.20
N SER A 77 17.67 -37.79 1.07
CA SER A 77 18.10 -38.60 2.21
C SER A 77 16.95 -38.75 3.20
N ILE A 78 16.69 -39.98 3.60
CA ILE A 78 15.79 -40.30 4.71
C ILE A 78 16.64 -40.50 5.95
N THR A 79 16.28 -39.83 7.05
CA THR A 79 16.98 -39.95 8.34
C THR A 79 15.98 -40.06 9.48
N SER A 80 16.30 -40.90 10.46
CA SER A 80 15.57 -40.99 11.72
C SER A 80 16.13 -39.99 12.75
N TYR A 81 15.28 -39.57 13.70
CA TYR A 81 15.64 -38.75 14.85
C TYR A 81 14.73 -39.04 16.04
N SER A 82 15.24 -38.93 17.25
CA SER A 82 14.49 -39.23 18.48
C SER A 82 13.68 -38.01 18.95
N THR A 83 12.47 -38.26 19.45
CA THR A 83 11.62 -37.27 20.13
C THR A 83 11.15 -37.82 21.48
N ARG A 84 10.54 -36.98 22.34
CA ARG A 84 9.95 -37.44 23.61
C ARG A 84 8.90 -38.56 23.42
N ASN A 85 8.29 -38.64 22.23
CA ASN A 85 7.26 -39.61 21.87
C ASN A 85 7.79 -40.69 20.91
N GLY A 86 9.09 -41.02 20.99
CA GLY A 86 9.73 -42.07 20.20
C GLY A 86 10.47 -41.59 18.93
N THR A 87 10.96 -42.55 18.15
CA THR A 87 11.69 -42.31 16.89
C THR A 87 10.75 -41.76 15.82
N ARG A 88 11.19 -40.71 15.13
CA ARG A 88 10.52 -40.11 13.98
C ARG A 88 11.44 -40.11 12.77
N TRP A 89 10.84 -40.03 11.59
CA TRP A 89 11.55 -40.00 10.31
C TRP A 89 11.36 -38.66 9.61
N ARG A 90 12.36 -38.26 8.83
CA ARG A 90 12.32 -37.10 7.95
C ARG A 90 13.00 -37.41 6.61
N TRP A 91 12.56 -36.73 5.57
CA TRP A 91 13.25 -36.70 4.29
C TRP A 91 13.87 -35.32 4.04
N GLN A 92 14.97 -35.29 3.29
CA GLN A 92 15.65 -34.06 2.87
C GLN A 92 16.14 -34.18 1.43
N LEU A 93 15.99 -33.12 0.63
CA LEU A 93 16.44 -33.00 -0.75
C LEU A 93 17.12 -31.65 -0.96
N ARG A 94 18.20 -31.61 -1.75
CA ARG A 94 18.81 -30.34 -2.16
C ARG A 94 18.08 -29.76 -3.36
N VAL A 95 17.64 -28.52 -3.24
CA VAL A 95 16.97 -27.77 -4.31
C VAL A 95 17.70 -26.45 -4.54
N PRO A 96 17.83 -25.95 -5.79
CA PRO A 96 18.40 -24.63 -6.06
C PRO A 96 17.70 -23.52 -5.27
N ILE A 97 18.46 -22.54 -4.79
CA ILE A 97 17.94 -21.37 -4.06
C ILE A 97 17.26 -20.39 -5.02
N ASP A 98 17.90 -20.17 -6.17
CA ASP A 98 17.42 -19.45 -7.33
C ASP A 98 17.90 -20.20 -8.58
N PHE A 99 17.09 -20.23 -9.63
CA PHE A 99 17.41 -20.96 -10.86
C PHE A 99 18.23 -20.10 -11.83
N ASP A 100 18.09 -18.77 -11.77
CA ASP A 100 18.81 -17.83 -12.63
C ASP A 100 20.10 -17.29 -11.96
N GLU A 101 20.33 -17.60 -10.68
CA GLU A 101 21.58 -17.31 -9.95
C GLU A 101 22.19 -18.63 -9.42
N PRO A 102 22.84 -19.45 -10.28
CA PRO A 102 23.40 -20.74 -9.87
C PRO A 102 24.47 -20.62 -8.77
N GLU A 103 25.16 -19.48 -8.68
CA GLU A 103 26.09 -19.13 -7.60
C GLU A 103 25.42 -18.98 -6.22
N ALA A 104 24.10 -18.75 -6.16
CA ALA A 104 23.35 -18.72 -4.91
C ALA A 104 23.30 -20.08 -4.21
N GLY A 105 23.65 -21.17 -4.91
CA GLY A 105 23.77 -22.51 -4.37
C GLY A 105 22.44 -23.25 -4.19
N THR A 106 22.47 -24.30 -3.35
CA THR A 106 21.30 -25.14 -3.07
C THR A 106 20.93 -25.07 -1.60
N ARG A 107 19.63 -25.18 -1.30
CA ARG A 107 19.10 -25.32 0.06
C ARG A 107 18.54 -26.70 0.27
N LEU A 108 18.54 -27.15 1.53
CA LEU A 108 17.83 -28.36 1.93
C LEU A 108 16.33 -28.05 2.07
N ALA A 109 15.51 -28.72 1.26
CA ALA A 109 14.07 -28.84 1.46
C ALA A 109 13.79 -30.19 2.12
N GLY A 110 12.80 -30.26 3.00
CA GLY A 110 12.49 -31.51 3.70
C GLY A 110 11.28 -31.38 4.61
N GLN A 111 10.72 -32.52 4.97
CA GLN A 111 9.62 -32.66 5.91
C GLN A 111 9.96 -33.77 6.90
N GLY A 112 9.57 -33.60 8.16
CA GLY A 112 9.78 -34.58 9.23
C GLY A 112 8.52 -34.78 10.06
N GLY A 113 8.59 -35.74 10.98
CA GLY A 113 7.49 -36.10 11.89
C GLY A 113 6.81 -37.43 11.55
N PHE A 114 7.29 -38.13 10.52
CA PHE A 114 6.75 -39.41 10.07
C PHE A 114 7.01 -40.50 11.12
N LEU A 115 6.04 -41.40 11.29
CA LEU A 115 6.15 -42.53 12.23
C LEU A 115 7.07 -43.62 11.67
N THR A 116 7.02 -43.87 10.36
CA THR A 116 7.80 -44.92 9.71
C THR A 116 8.76 -44.35 8.65
N ALA A 117 9.80 -45.12 8.32
CA ALA A 117 10.70 -44.79 7.21
C ALA A 117 9.96 -44.82 5.87
N LYS A 118 8.95 -45.69 5.74
CA LYS A 118 8.13 -45.84 4.53
C LYS A 118 7.31 -44.59 4.27
N ASP A 119 6.60 -44.07 5.28
CA ASP A 119 5.82 -42.83 5.12
C ASP A 119 6.71 -41.64 4.72
N ALA A 120 7.94 -41.59 5.25
CA ALA A 120 8.92 -40.58 4.88
C ALA A 120 9.43 -40.75 3.44
N ASP A 121 9.58 -41.99 2.94
CA ASP A 121 9.93 -42.28 1.56
C ASP A 121 8.79 -41.96 0.59
N ASP A 122 7.56 -42.37 0.89
CA ASP A 122 6.38 -42.05 0.08
C ASP A 122 6.19 -40.53 -0.07
N ALA A 123 6.42 -39.79 1.03
CA ALA A 123 6.43 -38.33 1.01
C ALA A 123 7.61 -37.75 0.18
N LEU A 124 8.79 -38.38 0.23
CA LEU A 124 9.94 -38.00 -0.61
C LEU A 124 9.67 -38.26 -2.09
N GLN A 125 9.08 -39.40 -2.44
CA GLN A 125 8.72 -39.73 -3.83
C GLN A 125 7.67 -38.77 -4.36
N SER A 126 6.65 -38.46 -3.56
CA SER A 126 5.64 -37.45 -3.89
C SER A 126 6.28 -36.08 -4.12
N ALA A 127 7.18 -35.64 -3.23
CA ALA A 127 7.90 -34.39 -3.39
C ALA A 127 8.79 -34.35 -4.65
N ARG A 128 9.38 -35.49 -5.03
CA ARG A 128 10.16 -35.63 -6.27
C ARG A 128 9.28 -35.63 -7.50
N ALA A 129 8.11 -36.27 -7.46
CA ALA A 129 7.12 -36.24 -8.54
C ALA A 129 6.66 -34.80 -8.80
N THR A 130 6.27 -34.06 -7.75
CA THR A 130 5.96 -32.64 -7.86
C THR A 130 7.14 -31.84 -8.40
N MET A 131 8.37 -32.11 -7.96
CA MET A 131 9.56 -31.42 -8.49
C MET A 131 9.80 -31.71 -9.97
N ARG A 132 9.56 -32.93 -10.44
CA ARG A 132 9.64 -33.32 -11.86
C ARG A 132 8.55 -32.64 -12.69
N GLU A 133 7.32 -32.61 -12.18
CA GLU A 133 6.20 -31.90 -12.80
C GLU A 133 6.50 -30.39 -12.90
N HIS A 134 6.99 -29.78 -11.82
CA HIS A 134 7.48 -28.40 -11.84
C HIS A 134 8.64 -28.19 -12.83
N GLN A 135 9.56 -29.15 -12.97
CA GLN A 135 10.63 -29.09 -13.96
C GLN A 135 10.10 -29.23 -15.40
N ALA A 136 9.08 -30.04 -15.62
CA ALA A 136 8.42 -30.18 -16.92
C ALA A 136 7.67 -28.89 -17.32
N LEU A 137 6.98 -28.26 -16.36
CA LEU A 137 6.38 -26.94 -16.54
C LEU A 137 7.44 -25.87 -16.84
N ARG A 138 8.67 -26.04 -16.33
CA ARG A 138 9.81 -25.13 -16.52
C ARG A 138 10.51 -25.19 -17.87
N SER A 139 9.79 -25.64 -18.89
CA SER A 139 10.30 -25.68 -20.27
C SER A 139 10.54 -24.30 -20.90
N GLY A 140 10.38 -23.20 -20.14
CA GLY A 140 10.59 -21.83 -20.63
C GLY A 140 9.44 -21.32 -21.49
N ARG A 141 8.29 -22.01 -21.45
CA ARG A 141 7.07 -21.66 -22.19
C ARG A 141 6.11 -20.78 -21.41
N ALA A 142 6.30 -20.64 -20.09
CA ALA A 142 5.44 -19.79 -19.28
C ALA A 142 5.64 -18.31 -19.67
N PRO A 143 4.55 -17.52 -19.74
CA PRO A 143 4.68 -16.09 -20.00
C PRO A 143 5.47 -15.40 -18.88
N THR A 144 6.01 -14.22 -19.18
CA THR A 144 6.67 -13.41 -18.16
C THR A 144 5.66 -12.89 -17.14
N LEU A 145 6.10 -12.67 -15.91
CA LEU A 145 5.24 -12.16 -14.84
C LEU A 145 4.55 -10.85 -15.24
N GLY A 146 5.26 -9.94 -15.91
CA GLY A 146 4.74 -8.65 -16.34
C GLY A 146 3.66 -8.77 -17.41
N ALA A 147 3.87 -9.64 -18.40
CA ALA A 147 2.88 -9.89 -19.45
C ALA A 147 1.61 -10.52 -18.85
N PHE A 148 1.77 -11.60 -18.09
CA PHE A 148 0.66 -12.29 -17.45
C PHE A 148 -0.11 -11.39 -16.49
N ALA A 149 0.57 -10.63 -15.63
CA ALA A 149 -0.09 -9.73 -14.68
C ALA A 149 -0.89 -8.62 -15.38
N THR A 150 -0.43 -8.15 -16.55
CA THR A 150 -1.12 -7.13 -17.34
C THR A 150 -2.40 -7.69 -17.95
N GLU A 151 -2.32 -8.88 -18.55
CA GLU A 151 -3.48 -9.58 -19.12
C GLU A 151 -4.50 -9.96 -18.04
N TRP A 152 -4.03 -10.58 -16.96
CA TRP A 152 -4.85 -10.91 -15.79
C TRP A 152 -5.58 -9.69 -15.25
N LEU A 153 -4.87 -8.57 -15.08
CA LEU A 153 -5.46 -7.34 -14.59
C LEU A 153 -6.52 -6.79 -15.55
N ALA A 154 -6.30 -6.88 -16.88
CA ALA A 154 -7.29 -6.47 -17.88
C ALA A 154 -8.63 -7.21 -17.70
N GLY A 155 -8.59 -8.52 -17.44
CA GLY A 155 -9.77 -9.36 -17.24
C GLY A 155 -10.55 -9.14 -15.93
N LEU A 156 -9.99 -8.44 -14.93
CA LEU A 156 -10.65 -8.28 -13.63
C LEU A 156 -11.83 -7.31 -13.63
N ARG A 157 -12.95 -7.73 -13.04
CA ARG A 157 -14.11 -6.87 -12.75
C ARG A 157 -13.95 -6.18 -11.39
N ILE A 158 -13.15 -5.12 -11.35
CA ILE A 158 -12.82 -4.35 -10.13
C ILE A 158 -13.06 -2.85 -10.30
N ALA A 159 -13.20 -2.13 -9.19
CA ALA A 159 -13.36 -0.68 -9.23
C ALA A 159 -12.15 0.03 -9.88
N ASN A 160 -12.40 1.12 -10.61
CA ASN A 160 -11.37 1.90 -11.32
C ASN A 160 -10.19 2.33 -10.42
N SER A 161 -10.48 2.75 -9.18
CA SER A 161 -9.45 3.11 -8.20
C SER A 161 -8.57 1.93 -7.79
N THR A 162 -9.13 0.72 -7.71
CA THR A 162 -8.38 -0.49 -7.38
C THR A 162 -7.49 -0.89 -8.56
N ARG A 163 -8.04 -0.87 -9.78
CA ARG A 163 -7.30 -1.12 -11.02
C ARG A 163 -6.11 -0.17 -11.17
N ALA A 164 -6.35 1.15 -11.07
CA ALA A 164 -5.30 2.16 -11.14
C ALA A 164 -4.24 1.97 -10.03
N GLY A 165 -4.66 1.49 -8.85
CA GLY A 165 -3.76 1.10 -7.77
C GLY A 165 -2.86 -0.08 -8.14
N TYR A 166 -3.42 -1.15 -8.71
CA TYR A 166 -2.67 -2.32 -9.15
C TYR A 166 -1.72 -1.98 -10.30
N GLU A 167 -2.18 -1.24 -11.32
CA GLU A 167 -1.34 -0.76 -12.42
C GLU A 167 -0.16 0.06 -11.92
N LYS A 168 -0.39 0.93 -10.93
CA LYS A 168 0.69 1.70 -10.30
C LYS A 168 1.71 0.80 -9.62
N LEU A 169 1.27 -0.22 -8.88
CA LEU A 169 2.19 -1.16 -8.21
C LEU A 169 2.97 -2.01 -9.22
N LEU A 170 2.31 -2.48 -10.28
CA LEU A 170 2.95 -3.22 -11.37
C LEU A 170 4.03 -2.36 -12.04
N ARG A 171 3.62 -1.22 -12.58
CA ARG A 171 4.50 -0.32 -13.34
C ARG A 171 5.69 0.18 -12.52
N ASN A 172 5.48 0.56 -11.26
CA ASN A 172 6.51 1.24 -10.50
C ASN A 172 7.41 0.27 -9.71
N TYR A 173 6.89 -0.87 -9.27
CA TYR A 173 7.60 -1.71 -8.29
C TYR A 173 7.88 -3.13 -8.78
N ILE A 174 6.97 -3.75 -9.53
CA ILE A 174 7.08 -5.16 -9.93
C ILE A 174 7.76 -5.29 -11.29
N THR A 175 7.18 -4.69 -12.33
CA THR A 175 7.63 -4.84 -13.72
C THR A 175 9.10 -4.46 -13.92
N PRO A 176 9.60 -3.33 -13.37
CA PRO A 176 10.99 -2.93 -13.57
C PRO A 176 12.04 -3.88 -12.97
N ARG A 177 11.65 -4.76 -12.03
CA ARG A 177 12.58 -5.59 -11.26
C ARG A 177 12.45 -7.07 -11.59
N ILE A 178 11.22 -7.56 -11.66
CA ILE A 178 10.93 -8.98 -11.84
C ILE A 178 9.90 -9.25 -12.96
N GLY A 179 9.47 -8.22 -13.69
CA GLY A 179 8.45 -8.35 -14.74
C GLY A 179 8.87 -9.23 -15.91
N ASN A 180 10.15 -9.23 -16.26
CA ASN A 180 10.68 -10.01 -17.39
C ASN A 180 10.96 -11.47 -17.02
N LEU A 181 10.84 -11.85 -15.74
CA LEU A 181 11.06 -13.23 -15.32
C LEU A 181 9.87 -14.10 -15.74
N PRO A 182 10.12 -15.27 -16.36
CA PRO A 182 9.10 -16.29 -16.57
C PRO A 182 8.45 -16.72 -15.24
N LEU A 183 7.14 -16.94 -15.25
CA LEU A 183 6.39 -17.32 -14.04
C LEU A 183 6.93 -18.60 -13.39
N ASP A 184 7.29 -19.60 -14.20
CA ASP A 184 7.81 -20.91 -13.78
C ASP A 184 9.20 -20.82 -13.11
N ARG A 185 9.97 -19.76 -13.37
CA ARG A 185 11.26 -19.45 -12.74
C ARG A 185 11.15 -18.60 -11.49
N LEU A 186 10.00 -17.97 -11.23
CA LEU A 186 9.84 -17.09 -10.07
C LEU A 186 9.95 -17.88 -8.75
N THR A 187 10.88 -17.48 -7.88
CA THR A 187 11.12 -18.14 -6.59
C THR A 187 10.66 -17.28 -5.40
N ALA A 188 10.39 -17.96 -4.28
CA ALA A 188 10.12 -17.29 -3.00
C ALA A 188 11.32 -16.45 -2.53
N THR A 189 12.55 -16.89 -2.84
CA THR A 189 13.78 -16.15 -2.54
C THR A 189 13.81 -14.82 -3.30
N ARG A 190 13.49 -14.84 -4.61
CA ARG A 190 13.43 -13.64 -5.44
C ARG A 190 12.39 -12.64 -4.92
N LEU A 191 11.22 -13.12 -4.50
CA LEU A 191 10.21 -12.27 -3.86
C LEU A 191 10.71 -11.64 -2.56
N SER A 192 11.43 -12.40 -1.74
CA SER A 192 12.03 -11.87 -0.51
C SER A 192 13.08 -10.80 -0.81
N LYS A 193 13.94 -11.01 -1.81
CA LYS A 193 14.94 -10.02 -2.25
C LYS A 193 14.26 -8.73 -2.73
N LEU A 194 13.23 -8.85 -3.57
CA LEU A 194 12.43 -7.71 -4.03
C LEU A 194 11.92 -6.87 -2.85
N TYR A 195 11.38 -7.49 -1.80
CA TYR A 195 10.83 -6.74 -0.67
C TYR A 195 11.92 -5.99 0.11
N VAL A 196 13.08 -6.61 0.30
CA VAL A 196 14.25 -5.96 0.92
C VAL A 196 14.70 -4.76 0.09
N GLU A 197 14.83 -4.90 -1.23
CA GLU A 197 15.20 -3.81 -2.14
C GLU A 197 14.18 -2.67 -2.09
N LEU A 198 12.89 -2.98 -2.09
CA LEU A 198 11.81 -1.99 -1.98
C LEU A 198 11.86 -1.23 -0.65
N GLN A 199 12.19 -1.90 0.45
CA GLN A 199 12.35 -1.27 1.77
C GLN A 199 13.64 -0.47 1.90
N ALA A 200 14.71 -0.81 1.19
CA ALA A 200 15.99 -0.11 1.26
C ALA A 200 16.03 1.17 0.40
N GLY A 201 15.39 1.17 -0.76
CA GLY A 201 15.44 2.30 -1.69
C GLY A 201 14.65 2.13 -2.98
N GLY A 202 13.70 1.19 -3.03
CA GLY A 202 13.00 0.87 -4.28
C GLY A 202 11.83 1.79 -4.64
N GLY A 203 11.68 2.93 -3.96
CA GLY A 203 10.75 3.99 -4.32
C GLY A 203 11.01 4.58 -5.70
N VAL A 204 10.02 5.28 -6.26
CA VAL A 204 10.14 5.93 -7.59
C VAL A 204 11.22 7.01 -7.59
N ASP A 205 11.45 7.63 -6.42
CA ASP A 205 12.46 8.63 -6.13
C ASP A 205 13.73 8.05 -5.48
N GLY A 206 13.89 6.72 -5.49
CA GLY A 206 15.00 6.02 -4.82
C GLY A 206 14.87 5.95 -3.29
N ARG A 207 13.78 6.44 -2.71
CA ARG A 207 13.57 6.40 -1.25
C ARG A 207 13.03 5.05 -0.78
N PRO A 208 13.30 4.67 0.49
CA PRO A 208 12.64 3.54 1.15
C PRO A 208 11.12 3.55 1.03
N LEU A 209 10.52 2.40 0.70
CA LEU A 209 9.07 2.24 0.78
C LEU A 209 8.63 1.79 2.18
N SER A 210 7.49 2.31 2.62
CA SER A 210 6.86 1.88 3.87
C SER A 210 6.44 0.41 3.82
N ALA A 211 6.42 -0.24 4.98
CA ALA A 211 5.96 -1.61 5.20
C ALA A 211 4.58 -1.85 4.56
N ASN A 212 3.65 -0.89 4.68
CA ASN A 212 2.33 -1.01 4.08
C ASN A 212 2.37 -1.04 2.54
N THR A 213 3.24 -0.24 1.93
CA THR A 213 3.37 -0.20 0.46
C THR A 213 3.96 -1.50 -0.07
N VAL A 214 5.01 -2.01 0.59
CA VAL A 214 5.62 -3.30 0.27
C VAL A 214 4.63 -4.45 0.48
N ASN A 215 3.83 -4.40 1.56
CA ASN A 215 2.77 -5.39 1.78
C ASN A 215 1.70 -5.35 0.68
N LYS A 216 1.33 -4.18 0.14
CA LYS A 216 0.42 -4.10 -1.02
C LYS A 216 1.01 -4.75 -2.27
N VAL A 217 2.31 -4.58 -2.51
CA VAL A 217 3.03 -5.31 -3.57
C VAL A 217 2.95 -6.82 -3.34
N HIS A 218 3.17 -7.27 -2.10
CA HIS A 218 3.06 -8.69 -1.73
C HIS A 218 1.66 -9.26 -1.96
N VAL A 219 0.61 -8.54 -1.54
CA VAL A 219 -0.79 -8.97 -1.73
C VAL A 219 -1.13 -9.08 -3.22
N LEU A 220 -0.73 -8.11 -4.03
CA LEU A 220 -0.95 -8.13 -5.48
C LEU A 220 -0.22 -9.31 -6.14
N LEU A 221 1.07 -9.51 -5.83
CA LEU A 221 1.82 -10.66 -6.33
C LEU A 221 1.20 -11.98 -5.90
N GLY A 222 0.70 -12.07 -4.67
CA GLY A 222 -0.04 -13.23 -4.19
C GLY A 222 -1.25 -13.55 -5.06
N ALA A 223 -2.06 -12.55 -5.41
CA ALA A 223 -3.24 -12.72 -6.25
C ALA A 223 -2.88 -13.11 -7.69
N VAL A 224 -1.91 -12.43 -8.30
CA VAL A 224 -1.42 -12.76 -9.65
C VAL A 224 -0.91 -14.19 -9.71
N LEU A 225 -0.13 -14.62 -8.72
CA LEU A 225 0.47 -15.95 -8.70
C LEU A 225 -0.51 -17.06 -8.30
N ASP A 226 -1.60 -16.74 -7.60
CA ASP A 226 -2.70 -17.69 -7.44
C ASP A 226 -3.42 -17.91 -8.78
N ALA A 227 -3.68 -16.83 -9.55
CA ALA A 227 -4.27 -16.98 -10.88
C ALA A 227 -3.37 -17.78 -11.84
N ALA A 228 -2.05 -17.52 -11.84
CA ALA A 228 -1.09 -18.31 -12.63
C ALA A 228 -1.06 -19.79 -12.23
N ARG A 229 -1.27 -20.09 -10.94
CA ARG A 229 -1.38 -21.48 -10.46
C ARG A 229 -2.68 -22.12 -10.95
N ASP A 230 -3.79 -21.39 -10.87
CA ASP A 230 -5.11 -21.89 -11.25
C ASP A 230 -5.18 -22.15 -12.78
N GLU A 231 -4.41 -21.42 -13.58
CA GLU A 231 -4.17 -21.67 -15.01
C GLU A 231 -3.09 -22.72 -15.30
N ALA A 232 -2.57 -23.40 -14.27
CA ALA A 232 -1.51 -24.41 -14.35
C ALA A 232 -0.19 -23.94 -15.00
N LEU A 233 0.06 -22.63 -15.07
CA LEU A 233 1.32 -22.07 -15.55
C LEU A 233 2.48 -22.28 -14.55
N ILE A 234 2.13 -22.44 -13.27
CA ILE A 234 3.05 -22.78 -12.19
C ILE A 234 2.41 -23.83 -11.28
N GLY A 235 3.19 -24.80 -10.81
CA GLY A 235 2.66 -25.81 -9.87
C GLY A 235 2.38 -25.29 -8.45
N GLY A 236 2.66 -24.02 -8.15
CA GLY A 236 2.39 -23.47 -6.82
C GLY A 236 2.84 -22.02 -6.65
N ASN A 237 2.15 -21.30 -5.77
CA ASN A 237 2.39 -19.87 -5.56
C ASN A 237 3.60 -19.61 -4.62
N PRO A 238 4.73 -19.05 -5.13
CA PRO A 238 5.89 -18.78 -4.29
C PRO A 238 5.63 -17.72 -3.22
N ALA A 239 4.67 -16.80 -3.41
CA ALA A 239 4.32 -15.78 -2.43
C ALA A 239 3.67 -16.38 -1.16
N ARG A 240 3.11 -17.60 -1.22
CA ARG A 240 2.50 -18.27 -0.06
C ARG A 240 3.52 -18.94 0.87
N LYS A 241 4.80 -18.98 0.49
CA LYS A 241 5.88 -19.59 1.30
C LYS A 241 6.35 -18.64 2.41
N SER A 242 5.50 -18.37 3.39
CA SER A 242 5.69 -17.35 4.45
C SER A 242 6.99 -17.46 5.26
N ARG A 243 7.54 -18.67 5.42
CA ARG A 243 8.85 -18.87 6.09
C ARG A 243 10.03 -18.28 5.31
N ILE A 244 9.88 -18.15 3.99
CA ILE A 244 10.89 -17.62 3.07
C ILE A 244 10.52 -16.18 2.70
N VAL A 245 9.29 -15.98 2.22
CA VAL A 245 8.76 -14.67 1.83
C VAL A 245 8.40 -13.90 3.09
N ARG A 246 9.38 -13.21 3.67
CA ARG A 246 9.20 -12.36 4.87
C ARG A 246 8.59 -11.02 4.48
N ALA A 247 7.34 -11.04 4.03
CA ALA A 247 6.58 -9.80 3.79
C ALA A 247 6.38 -9.03 5.10
N PRO A 248 6.25 -7.69 5.07
CA PRO A 248 6.05 -6.91 6.28
C PRO A 248 4.81 -7.35 7.06
N THR A 249 5.00 -7.60 8.35
CA THR A 249 3.94 -8.04 9.25
C THR A 249 2.98 -6.92 9.60
N GLY A 250 1.78 -7.26 10.07
CA GLY A 250 0.81 -6.27 10.56
C GLY A 250 1.35 -5.41 11.71
N LYS A 251 2.28 -5.94 12.52
CA LYS A 251 2.97 -5.19 13.57
C LYS A 251 3.88 -4.11 12.96
N GLN A 252 4.75 -4.48 12.03
CA GLN A 252 5.65 -3.53 11.35
C GLN A 252 4.88 -2.45 10.57
N ILE A 253 3.74 -2.80 9.99
CA ILE A 253 2.87 -1.84 9.31
C ILE A 253 2.30 -0.80 10.30
N ARG A 254 1.92 -1.23 11.50
CA ARG A 254 1.40 -0.34 12.55
C ARG A 254 2.49 0.51 13.18
N GLU A 255 3.68 -0.04 13.41
CA GLU A 255 4.83 0.69 13.95
C GLU A 255 5.29 1.83 13.03
N GLN A 256 5.13 1.67 11.71
CA GLN A 256 5.42 2.70 10.72
C GLN A 256 4.20 3.54 10.33
N ALA A 257 3.03 3.30 10.93
CA ALA A 257 1.86 4.11 10.66
C ALA A 257 2.08 5.50 11.26
N PRO A 258 1.84 6.58 10.49
CA PRO A 258 1.94 7.92 11.05
C PRO A 258 0.92 8.08 12.17
N GLU A 259 1.30 8.83 13.20
CA GLU A 259 0.39 9.19 14.27
C GLU A 259 -0.84 9.92 13.70
N LEU A 260 -2.01 9.58 14.24
CA LEU A 260 -3.27 10.17 13.83
C LEU A 260 -3.36 11.60 14.36
N VAL A 261 -3.11 12.60 13.50
CA VAL A 261 -3.20 14.01 13.89
C VAL A 261 -4.63 14.52 13.71
N THR A 262 -5.29 14.90 14.81
CA THR A 262 -6.65 15.46 14.85
C THR A 262 -6.70 16.77 15.62
N TRP A 263 -7.54 17.70 15.21
CA TRP A 263 -7.70 18.96 15.93
C TRP A 263 -8.51 18.83 17.22
N THR A 264 -8.22 19.70 18.19
CA THR A 264 -9.13 19.98 19.30
C THR A 264 -10.35 20.77 18.82
N ALA A 265 -11.36 20.92 19.67
CA ALA A 265 -12.52 21.75 19.37
C ALA A 265 -12.13 23.22 19.09
N ASP A 266 -11.18 23.76 19.85
CA ASP A 266 -10.70 25.13 19.69
C ASP A 266 -9.87 25.32 18.43
N GLU A 267 -9.00 24.37 18.10
CA GLU A 267 -8.26 24.37 16.84
C GLU A 267 -9.19 24.33 15.62
N LEU A 268 -10.23 23.49 15.66
CA LEU A 268 -11.23 23.42 14.59
C LEU A 268 -12.02 24.73 14.47
N ARG A 269 -12.44 25.30 15.61
CA ARG A 269 -13.15 26.58 15.66
C ARG A 269 -12.30 27.72 15.12
N ALA A 270 -11.02 27.77 15.51
CA ALA A 270 -10.07 28.77 15.04
C ALA A 270 -9.86 28.68 13.53
N PHE A 271 -9.68 27.47 12.98
CA PHE A 271 -9.59 27.27 11.54
C PHE A 271 -10.86 27.76 10.82
N LEU A 272 -12.05 27.33 11.26
CA LEU A 272 -13.30 27.69 10.58
C LEU A 272 -13.60 29.20 10.65
N ALA A 273 -13.25 29.86 11.75
CA ALA A 273 -13.38 31.31 11.89
C ALA A 273 -12.41 32.04 10.94
N TRP A 274 -11.12 31.68 10.97
CA TRP A 274 -10.12 32.26 10.07
C TRP A 274 -10.47 32.04 8.60
N ASP A 275 -10.88 30.83 8.22
CA ASP A 275 -11.21 30.47 6.84
C ASP A 275 -12.41 31.28 6.30
N ARG A 276 -13.39 31.59 7.17
CA ARG A 276 -14.58 32.38 6.84
C ARG A 276 -14.31 33.88 6.81
N ASP A 277 -13.73 34.41 7.87
CA ASP A 277 -13.76 35.85 8.16
C ASP A 277 -12.53 36.57 7.57
N GLU A 278 -11.36 35.92 7.67
CA GLU A 278 -10.07 36.47 7.26
C GLU A 278 -9.68 36.01 5.85
N TYR A 279 -9.58 34.69 5.64
CA TYR A 279 -9.19 34.10 4.34
C TYR A 279 -10.30 34.18 3.30
N ARG A 280 -11.56 34.19 3.75
CA ARG A 280 -12.78 34.30 2.93
C ARG A 280 -12.83 33.28 1.80
N ASP A 281 -12.64 32.00 2.15
CA ASP A 281 -12.58 30.92 1.16
C ASP A 281 -13.91 30.72 0.42
N GLU A 282 -13.85 30.63 -0.91
CA GLU A 282 -14.98 30.19 -1.74
C GLU A 282 -15.48 28.77 -1.37
N LEU A 283 -14.64 27.95 -0.73
CA LEU A 283 -14.98 26.60 -0.30
C LEU A 283 -15.24 26.48 1.21
N HIS A 284 -15.41 27.59 1.94
CA HIS A 284 -15.67 27.55 3.38
C HIS A 284 -16.80 26.59 3.75
N ALA A 285 -17.93 26.67 3.04
CA ALA A 285 -19.10 25.81 3.27
C ALA A 285 -18.79 24.31 3.09
N LEU A 286 -17.84 23.95 2.21
CA LEU A 286 -17.39 22.56 2.03
C LEU A 286 -16.60 22.08 3.24
N TRP A 287 -15.67 22.89 3.74
CA TRP A 287 -14.85 22.55 4.90
C TRP A 287 -15.71 22.45 6.16
N HIS A 288 -16.61 23.42 6.34
CA HIS A 288 -17.60 23.42 7.42
C HIS A 288 -18.42 22.13 7.41
N LEU A 289 -18.98 21.75 6.26
CA LEU A 289 -19.79 20.55 6.14
C LEU A 289 -18.99 19.28 6.47
N ILE A 290 -17.78 19.13 5.92
CA ILE A 290 -16.94 17.96 6.18
C ILE A 290 -16.58 17.87 7.67
N ALA A 291 -16.27 19.01 8.30
CA ALA A 291 -15.90 19.06 9.71
C ALA A 291 -17.05 18.67 10.65
N HIS A 292 -18.30 19.04 10.34
CA HIS A 292 -19.47 18.78 11.21
C HIS A 292 -20.17 17.44 10.94
N THR A 293 -19.91 16.81 9.78
CA THR A 293 -20.54 15.54 9.40
C THR A 293 -19.57 14.37 9.39
N GLY A 294 -18.27 14.63 9.30
CA GLY A 294 -17.24 13.61 9.13
C GLY A 294 -17.35 12.86 7.80
N MET A 295 -18.08 13.36 6.79
CA MET A 295 -18.21 12.67 5.51
C MET A 295 -16.88 12.61 4.74
N ARG A 296 -16.72 11.63 3.85
CA ARG A 296 -15.52 11.55 3.00
C ARG A 296 -15.55 12.67 1.96
N ARG A 297 -14.39 13.19 1.55
CA ARG A 297 -14.31 14.25 0.53
C ARG A 297 -15.12 13.93 -0.73
N SER A 298 -15.01 12.71 -1.25
CA SER A 298 -15.72 12.30 -2.46
C SER A 298 -17.23 12.24 -2.24
N GLU A 299 -17.69 11.93 -1.04
CA GLU A 299 -19.12 11.95 -0.69
C GLU A 299 -19.63 13.40 -0.69
N ALA A 300 -18.91 14.31 -0.01
CA ALA A 300 -19.25 15.73 0.03
C ALA A 300 -19.36 16.35 -1.37
N LEU A 301 -18.39 16.08 -2.26
CA LEU A 301 -18.38 16.63 -3.60
C LEU A 301 -19.51 16.10 -4.49
N ALA A 302 -19.99 14.88 -4.24
CA ALA A 302 -21.04 14.26 -5.03
C ALA A 302 -22.46 14.57 -4.53
N LEU A 303 -22.60 15.35 -3.45
CA LEU A 303 -23.89 15.83 -2.97
C LEU A 303 -24.56 16.71 -4.01
N ARG A 304 -25.86 16.48 -4.19
CA ARG A 304 -26.77 17.36 -4.92
C ARG A 304 -27.70 18.06 -3.94
N TRP A 305 -28.28 19.19 -4.33
CA TRP A 305 -29.25 19.88 -3.47
C TRP A 305 -30.46 19.02 -3.11
N SER A 306 -30.87 18.08 -3.98
CA SER A 306 -31.91 17.09 -3.70
C SER A 306 -31.56 16.09 -2.59
N ASP A 307 -30.29 15.99 -2.22
CA ASP A 307 -29.84 15.14 -1.12
C ASP A 307 -29.88 15.86 0.24
N VAL A 308 -30.17 17.16 0.26
CA VAL A 308 -30.08 18.04 1.44
C VAL A 308 -31.46 18.58 1.79
N ASP A 309 -31.98 18.15 2.94
CA ASP A 309 -33.20 18.67 3.57
C ASP A 309 -32.79 19.70 4.62
N LEU A 310 -32.74 20.98 4.23
CA LEU A 310 -32.30 22.07 5.12
C LEU A 310 -33.35 22.43 6.18
N ASP A 311 -34.61 22.12 5.94
CA ASP A 311 -35.72 22.43 6.84
C ASP A 311 -35.86 21.34 7.90
N GLY A 312 -35.72 20.08 7.50
CA GLY A 312 -35.61 18.94 8.42
C GLY A 312 -34.19 18.68 8.94
N GLY A 313 -33.20 19.50 8.59
CA GLY A 313 -31.83 19.44 9.12
C GLY A 313 -31.09 18.15 8.80
N ARG A 314 -31.17 17.61 7.58
CA ARG A 314 -30.61 16.30 7.22
C ARG A 314 -29.90 16.29 5.87
N VAL A 315 -28.86 15.46 5.75
CA VAL A 315 -28.21 15.15 4.47
C VAL A 315 -28.16 13.65 4.20
N SER A 316 -28.56 13.26 2.98
CA SER A 316 -28.52 11.88 2.50
C SER A 316 -27.25 11.60 1.71
N VAL A 317 -26.32 10.83 2.26
CA VAL A 317 -25.09 10.42 1.56
C VAL A 317 -25.36 9.18 0.73
N ARG A 318 -25.57 9.37 -0.59
CA ARG A 318 -25.97 8.30 -1.54
C ARG A 318 -24.88 7.90 -2.54
N ARG A 319 -23.92 8.79 -2.77
CA ARG A 319 -22.94 8.68 -3.86
C ARG A 319 -21.60 9.29 -3.46
N ALA A 320 -20.57 8.96 -4.22
CA ALA A 320 -19.24 9.52 -4.06
C ALA A 320 -18.60 9.82 -5.42
N ALA A 321 -17.87 10.93 -5.52
CA ALA A 321 -17.10 11.30 -6.68
C ALA A 321 -16.00 10.25 -6.95
N ASP A 322 -15.88 9.81 -8.20
CA ASP A 322 -14.80 8.94 -8.61
C ASP A 322 -13.48 9.71 -8.67
N THR A 323 -12.42 9.13 -8.13
CA THR A 323 -11.09 9.75 -8.06
C THR A 323 -10.29 9.55 -9.35
N ILE A 324 -10.70 8.60 -10.18
CA ILE A 324 -10.04 8.20 -11.44
C ILE A 324 -10.86 8.71 -12.63
N ALA A 325 -12.15 8.35 -12.68
CA ALA A 325 -13.05 8.78 -13.75
C ALA A 325 -13.54 10.21 -13.47
N ARG A 326 -12.90 11.21 -14.10
CA ARG A 326 -13.25 12.62 -13.94
C ARG A 326 -14.72 12.87 -14.30
N GLY A 327 -15.41 13.65 -13.48
CA GLY A 327 -16.84 13.97 -13.67
C GLY A 327 -17.81 12.84 -13.32
N ALA A 328 -17.32 11.63 -13.01
CA ALA A 328 -18.16 10.50 -12.68
C ALA A 328 -18.43 10.38 -11.17
N VAL A 329 -19.58 9.80 -10.85
CA VAL A 329 -19.95 9.38 -9.50
C VAL A 329 -20.07 7.86 -9.45
N LYS A 330 -19.81 7.30 -8.28
CA LYS A 330 -20.06 5.89 -7.96
C LYS A 330 -20.99 5.78 -6.76
N SER A 331 -21.64 4.62 -6.62
CA SER A 331 -22.34 4.28 -5.39
C SER A 331 -21.36 4.22 -4.21
N THR A 332 -21.87 4.43 -3.00
CA THR A 332 -21.08 4.22 -1.79
C THR A 332 -20.60 2.77 -1.72
N LYS A 333 -19.42 2.54 -1.15
CA LYS A 333 -18.80 1.19 -1.08
C LYS A 333 -19.71 0.14 -0.42
N THR A 334 -20.65 0.59 0.41
CA THR A 334 -21.60 -0.25 1.15
C THR A 334 -22.95 -0.43 0.44
N GLY A 335 -23.22 0.28 -0.66
CA GLY A 335 -24.51 0.27 -1.36
C GLY A 335 -25.68 0.92 -0.59
N GLN A 336 -25.57 1.05 0.72
CA GLN A 336 -26.54 1.68 1.60
C GLN A 336 -26.32 3.20 1.65
N ALA A 337 -27.39 3.96 1.41
CA ALA A 337 -27.43 5.37 1.72
C ALA A 337 -27.47 5.55 3.24
N ARG A 338 -26.79 6.58 3.76
CA ARG A 338 -26.90 6.96 5.16
C ARG A 338 -27.37 8.39 5.29
N VAL A 339 -28.17 8.65 6.30
CA VAL A 339 -28.64 9.99 6.65
C VAL A 339 -27.78 10.51 7.79
N ILE A 340 -27.41 11.78 7.71
CA ILE A 340 -26.65 12.49 8.74
C ILE A 340 -27.47 13.71 9.13
N ASP A 341 -27.81 13.81 10.42
CA ASP A 341 -28.43 15.01 10.96
C ASP A 341 -27.42 16.16 11.05
N LEU A 342 -27.90 17.34 10.70
CA LEU A 342 -27.20 18.61 10.63
C LEU A 342 -27.69 19.53 11.75
N ASP A 343 -26.75 20.26 12.34
CA ASP A 343 -27.08 21.33 13.27
C ASP A 343 -27.58 22.59 12.52
N ASN A 344 -28.19 23.50 13.27
CA ASN A 344 -28.75 24.74 12.72
C ASN A 344 -27.69 25.64 12.06
N THR A 345 -26.47 25.67 12.61
CA THR A 345 -25.37 26.47 12.06
C THR A 345 -24.94 25.91 10.70
N THR A 346 -24.76 24.59 10.58
CA THR A 346 -24.47 23.94 9.30
C THR A 346 -25.58 24.20 8.28
N CYS A 347 -26.86 24.13 8.68
CA CYS A 347 -27.97 24.44 7.80
C CYS A 347 -27.95 25.91 7.33
N ALA A 348 -27.67 26.85 8.22
CA ALA A 348 -27.54 28.26 7.88
C ALA A 348 -26.38 28.51 6.89
N THR A 349 -25.21 27.90 7.12
CA THR A 349 -24.07 27.97 6.20
C THR A 349 -24.41 27.44 4.81
N LEU A 350 -25.14 26.32 4.73
CA LEU A 350 -25.58 25.76 3.44
C LEU A 350 -26.66 26.61 2.76
N ARG A 351 -27.57 27.25 3.51
CA ARG A 351 -28.54 28.20 2.95
C ARG A 351 -27.83 29.41 2.32
N ALA A 352 -26.88 30.00 3.05
CA ALA A 352 -26.08 31.12 2.55
C ALA A 352 -25.28 30.71 1.30
N TRP A 353 -24.67 29.53 1.32
CA TRP A 353 -23.97 28.97 0.17
C TRP A 353 -24.89 28.75 -1.05
N ARG A 354 -26.10 28.23 -0.84
CA ARG A 354 -27.09 28.02 -1.91
C ARG A 354 -27.49 29.34 -2.55
N ALA A 355 -27.71 30.37 -1.76
CA ALA A 355 -28.04 31.71 -2.24
C ALA A 355 -26.89 32.29 -3.07
N GLU A 356 -25.66 32.20 -2.58
CA GLU A 356 -24.48 32.69 -3.29
C GLU A 356 -24.25 31.97 -4.63
N ARG A 357 -24.39 30.64 -4.63
CA ARG A 357 -24.35 29.85 -5.87
C ARG A 357 -25.44 30.25 -6.85
N GLY A 358 -26.66 30.51 -6.36
CA GLY A 358 -27.78 30.97 -7.17
C GLY A 358 -27.59 32.35 -7.79
N ARG A 359 -26.85 33.26 -7.11
CA ARG A 359 -26.48 34.58 -7.65
C ARG A 359 -25.52 34.46 -8.83
N LEU A 360 -24.60 33.49 -8.81
CA LEU A 360 -23.70 33.22 -9.94
C LEU A 360 -24.46 32.66 -11.14
N ALA A 361 -25.34 31.69 -10.89
CA ALA A 361 -26.29 31.16 -11.88
C ALA A 361 -27.43 30.44 -11.16
N LEU A 362 -28.68 30.74 -11.50
CA LEU A 362 -29.86 30.11 -10.90
C LEU A 362 -29.80 28.57 -10.98
N ASP A 363 -29.20 28.05 -12.06
CA ASP A 363 -29.03 26.62 -12.28
C ASP A 363 -28.19 25.94 -11.20
N PHE A 364 -27.28 26.64 -10.53
CA PHE A 364 -26.45 26.05 -9.47
C PHE A 364 -27.22 25.80 -8.16
N ALA A 365 -28.41 26.36 -8.00
CA ALA A 365 -29.28 26.15 -6.84
C ALA A 365 -30.42 25.15 -7.08
N ARG A 366 -30.51 24.58 -8.30
CA ARG A 366 -31.52 23.55 -8.65
C ARG A 366 -31.29 22.25 -7.86
N PRO A 367 -32.35 21.47 -7.56
CA PRO A 367 -32.22 20.21 -6.83
C PRO A 367 -31.20 19.22 -7.42
N THR A 368 -31.09 19.16 -8.74
CA THR A 368 -30.18 18.22 -9.44
C THR A 368 -28.71 18.66 -9.44
N SER A 369 -28.44 19.91 -9.08
CA SER A 369 -27.11 20.50 -9.17
C SER A 369 -26.22 20.09 -8.00
N TYR A 370 -24.93 19.92 -8.28
CA TYR A 370 -23.95 19.61 -7.25
C TYR A 370 -23.82 20.78 -6.26
N VAL A 371 -23.91 20.47 -4.97
CA VAL A 371 -23.79 21.47 -3.89
C VAL A 371 -22.45 22.19 -4.01
N PHE A 372 -21.37 21.46 -4.30
CA PHE A 372 -20.01 22.00 -4.41
C PHE A 372 -19.45 21.86 -5.84
N GLY A 373 -20.29 22.07 -6.85
CA GLY A 373 -19.85 22.12 -8.24
C GLY A 373 -18.81 23.22 -8.50
N ASP A 374 -18.09 23.13 -9.62
CA ASP A 374 -17.24 24.22 -10.10
C ASP A 374 -18.09 25.37 -10.70
N LEU A 375 -17.42 26.33 -11.32
CA LEU A 375 -18.08 27.48 -11.97
C LEU A 375 -18.79 27.12 -13.27
N ALA A 376 -18.63 25.89 -13.78
CA ALA A 376 -19.43 25.33 -14.87
C ALA A 376 -20.57 24.44 -14.34
N GLY A 377 -20.76 24.34 -13.02
CA GLY A 377 -21.74 23.45 -12.39
C GLY A 377 -21.32 21.98 -12.39
N CYS A 378 -20.10 21.67 -12.85
CA CYS A 378 -19.60 20.32 -12.97
C CYS A 378 -19.03 19.80 -11.64
N LEU A 379 -18.93 18.47 -11.54
CA LEU A 379 -18.35 17.81 -10.37
C LEU A 379 -16.85 18.16 -10.23
N ARG A 380 -16.48 18.76 -9.10
CA ARG A 380 -15.07 19.02 -8.78
C ARG A 380 -14.31 17.71 -8.58
N THR A 381 -13.05 17.68 -9.02
CA THR A 381 -12.22 16.49 -8.80
C THR A 381 -11.78 16.37 -7.34
N PRO A 382 -11.84 15.19 -6.71
CA PRO A 382 -11.37 15.01 -5.33
C PRO A 382 -9.90 15.43 -5.11
N ASN A 383 -9.05 15.22 -6.11
CA ASN A 383 -7.63 15.59 -6.03
C ASN A 383 -7.44 17.10 -6.04
N SER A 384 -8.17 17.85 -6.88
CA SER A 384 -8.09 19.32 -6.87
C SER A 384 -8.54 19.93 -5.55
N VAL A 385 -9.56 19.34 -4.92
CA VAL A 385 -10.06 19.77 -3.60
C VAL A 385 -9.04 19.48 -2.50
N THR A 386 -8.30 18.37 -2.63
CA THR A 386 -7.19 18.05 -1.71
C THR A 386 -6.03 19.04 -1.83
N MET A 387 -5.64 19.38 -3.07
CA MET A 387 -4.60 20.40 -3.28
C MET A 387 -5.04 21.76 -2.76
N ARG A 388 -6.32 22.10 -2.93
CA ARG A 388 -6.90 23.33 -2.36
C ARG A 388 -6.78 23.33 -0.86
N TRP A 389 -7.17 22.27 -0.16
CA TRP A 389 -6.97 22.11 1.29
C TRP A 389 -5.52 22.37 1.71
N ASP A 390 -4.54 21.78 1.01
CA ASP A 390 -3.12 21.99 1.31
C ASP A 390 -2.66 23.44 1.13
N VAL A 391 -3.29 24.21 0.23
CA VAL A 391 -3.06 25.65 0.10
C VAL A 391 -3.57 26.39 1.34
N ARG A 392 -4.76 26.06 1.86
CA ARG A 392 -5.34 26.72 3.05
C ARG A 392 -4.49 26.44 4.28
N MET A 393 -4.07 25.18 4.46
CA MET A 393 -3.18 24.80 5.55
C MET A 393 -1.86 25.58 5.55
N ARG A 394 -1.30 25.86 4.38
CA ARG A 394 -0.08 26.68 4.25
C ARG A 394 -0.35 28.16 4.48
N ALA A 395 -1.48 28.69 3.97
CA ALA A 395 -1.87 30.07 4.18
C ALA A 395 -2.12 30.36 5.67
N MET A 396 -2.89 29.52 6.35
CA MET A 396 -3.16 29.62 7.78
C MET A 396 -1.87 29.59 8.60
N ALA A 397 -0.96 28.65 8.30
CA ALA A 397 0.33 28.58 8.99
C ALA A 397 1.17 29.86 8.78
N ARG A 398 1.13 30.44 7.58
CA ARG A 398 1.84 31.69 7.27
C ARG A 398 1.23 32.89 8.01
N GLU A 399 -0.08 32.97 8.09
CA GLU A 399 -0.80 34.14 8.62
C GLU A 399 -0.93 34.13 10.14
N LEU A 400 -1.18 32.97 10.74
CA LEU A 400 -1.38 32.84 12.19
C LEU A 400 -0.09 32.49 12.95
N GLY A 401 0.94 32.01 12.25
CA GLY A 401 2.23 31.64 12.85
C GLY A 401 2.06 30.60 13.95
N ALA A 402 2.61 30.88 15.15
CA ALA A 402 2.51 29.98 16.30
C ALA A 402 1.07 29.75 16.82
N ARG A 403 0.12 30.59 16.43
CA ARG A 403 -1.31 30.44 16.77
C ARG A 403 -2.06 29.53 15.79
N ALA A 404 -1.42 29.12 14.69
CA ALA A 404 -2.04 28.28 13.69
C ALA A 404 -2.31 26.88 14.26
N PRO A 405 -3.53 26.34 14.10
CA PRO A 405 -3.79 24.93 14.33
C PRO A 405 -2.79 24.03 13.62
N LYS A 406 -2.47 22.88 14.21
CA LYS A 406 -1.50 21.94 13.62
C LYS A 406 -1.90 21.49 12.21
N ARG A 407 -0.92 21.13 11.38
CA ARG A 407 -1.22 20.72 10.01
C ARG A 407 -1.87 19.34 9.97
N ILE A 408 -3.09 19.24 9.41
CA ILE A 408 -3.78 17.99 9.14
C ILE A 408 -4.09 17.83 7.65
N SER A 409 -4.28 16.58 7.22
CA SER A 409 -4.84 16.30 5.89
C SER A 409 -6.33 16.61 5.84
N LEU A 410 -6.92 16.73 4.64
CA LEU A 410 -8.38 16.87 4.52
C LEU A 410 -9.14 15.69 5.12
N HIS A 411 -8.56 14.48 5.09
CA HIS A 411 -9.15 13.33 5.79
C HIS A 411 -9.01 13.44 7.31
N GLY A 412 -8.04 14.22 7.77
CA GLY A 412 -7.88 14.60 9.18
C GLY A 412 -9.11 15.27 9.74
N LEU A 413 -9.86 16.09 8.98
CA LEU A 413 -11.13 16.67 9.46
C LEU A 413 -12.15 15.60 9.87
N ARG A 414 -12.21 14.49 9.14
CA ARG A 414 -13.08 13.36 9.50
C ARG A 414 -12.59 12.66 10.77
N HIS A 415 -11.28 12.56 10.96
CA HIS A 415 -10.73 12.03 12.20
C HIS A 415 -11.00 12.97 13.37
N THR A 416 -10.81 14.29 13.20
CA THR A 416 -11.21 15.34 14.15
C THR A 416 -12.67 15.18 14.54
N HIS A 417 -13.60 15.10 13.56
CA HIS A 417 -15.03 14.89 13.84
C HIS A 417 -15.29 13.64 14.68
N ALA A 418 -14.66 12.52 14.33
CA ALA A 418 -14.81 11.27 15.06
C ALA A 418 -14.29 11.38 16.50
N THR A 419 -13.09 11.94 16.68
CA THR A 419 -12.44 12.15 17.98
C THR A 419 -13.32 13.04 18.87
N LEU A 420 -13.77 14.19 18.37
CA LEU A 420 -14.61 15.11 19.14
C LEU A 420 -15.95 14.50 19.57
N LEU A 421 -16.61 13.71 18.69
CA LEU A 421 -17.83 13.01 19.09
C LEU A 421 -17.57 11.97 20.20
N LEU A 422 -16.44 11.27 20.14
CA LEU A 422 -16.08 10.30 21.17
C LEU A 422 -15.73 10.98 22.49
N GLU A 423 -15.02 12.11 22.47
CA GLU A 423 -14.74 12.94 23.64
C GLU A 423 -16.04 13.47 24.28
N LEU A 424 -17.07 13.78 23.48
CA LEU A 424 -18.41 14.12 23.97
C LEU A 424 -19.16 12.92 24.58
N GLY A 425 -18.59 11.72 24.56
CA GLY A 425 -19.21 10.49 25.06
C GLY A 425 -20.24 9.88 24.13
N VAL A 426 -20.27 10.28 22.84
CA VAL A 426 -21.19 9.68 21.87
C VAL A 426 -20.82 8.22 21.65
N HIS A 427 -21.82 7.34 21.72
CA HIS A 427 -21.60 5.91 21.63
C HIS A 427 -20.89 5.52 20.31
N PRO A 428 -19.82 4.69 20.34
CA PRO A 428 -19.01 4.37 19.16
C PRO A 428 -19.80 3.82 17.96
N LYS A 429 -20.91 3.13 18.22
CA LYS A 429 -21.82 2.65 17.16
C LYS A 429 -22.49 3.79 16.38
N VAL A 430 -22.91 4.84 17.08
CA VAL A 430 -23.51 6.04 16.45
C VAL A 430 -22.45 6.75 15.61
N VAL A 431 -21.22 6.89 16.14
CA VAL A 431 -20.08 7.44 15.38
C VAL A 431 -19.77 6.58 14.15
N GLN A 432 -19.76 5.25 14.28
CA GLN A 432 -19.55 4.32 13.17
C GLN A 432 -20.59 4.50 12.05
N GLU A 433 -21.87 4.61 12.42
CA GLU A 433 -22.99 4.77 11.49
C GLU A 433 -22.94 6.12 10.78
N ARG A 434 -22.75 7.22 11.53
CA ARG A 434 -22.59 8.57 10.98
C ARG A 434 -21.43 8.63 9.98
N LEU A 435 -20.31 8.01 10.30
CA LEU A 435 -19.14 7.95 9.43
C LEU A 435 -19.32 6.97 8.25
N GLY A 436 -20.23 6.00 8.33
CA GLY A 436 -20.37 4.94 7.32
C GLY A 436 -19.13 4.04 7.26
N HIS A 437 -18.67 3.56 8.43
CA HIS A 437 -17.65 2.51 8.54
C HIS A 437 -18.31 1.14 8.50
N SER A 438 -17.93 0.31 7.52
CA SER A 438 -18.41 -1.08 7.42
C SER A 438 -17.88 -1.97 8.55
N ASN A 439 -16.73 -1.63 9.13
CA ASN A 439 -16.14 -2.37 10.25
C ASN A 439 -15.93 -1.42 11.43
N ILE A 440 -16.46 -1.79 12.60
CA ILE A 440 -16.32 -1.03 13.84
C ILE A 440 -14.87 -0.89 14.29
N SER A 441 -13.99 -1.83 13.95
CA SER A 441 -12.55 -1.76 14.28
C SER A 441 -11.89 -0.48 13.75
N THR A 442 -12.38 0.07 12.63
CA THR A 442 -11.87 1.34 12.10
C THR A 442 -12.21 2.51 13.02
N THR A 443 -13.40 2.51 13.62
CA THR A 443 -13.80 3.50 14.63
C THR A 443 -13.06 3.24 15.94
N MET A 444 -12.92 1.98 16.36
CA MET A 444 -12.23 1.62 17.61
C MET A 444 -10.73 1.95 17.60
N ASN A 445 -10.08 1.90 16.44
CA ASN A 445 -8.69 2.34 16.31
C ASN A 445 -8.53 3.87 16.50
N ILE A 446 -9.59 4.65 16.24
CA ILE A 446 -9.61 6.08 16.58
C ILE A 446 -9.89 6.23 18.08
N TYR A 447 -10.83 5.42 18.60
CA TYR A 447 -11.22 5.39 20.02
C TYR A 447 -10.06 5.11 20.96
N SER A 448 -9.13 4.20 20.61
CA SER A 448 -8.01 3.84 21.47
C SER A 448 -7.16 5.03 21.92
N HIS A 449 -7.12 6.11 21.12
CA HIS A 449 -6.35 7.32 21.43
C HIS A 449 -7.03 8.25 22.46
N VAL A 450 -8.37 8.18 22.62
CA VAL A 450 -9.14 9.05 23.53
C VAL A 450 -9.55 8.38 24.85
N THR A 451 -9.34 7.08 24.96
CA THR A 451 -9.71 6.26 26.13
C THR A 451 -9.21 6.77 27.51
N PRO A 452 -7.98 7.29 27.66
CA PRO A 452 -7.44 7.62 28.99
C PRO A 452 -8.24 8.69 29.75
N THR A 453 -8.66 9.77 29.09
CA THR A 453 -9.49 10.83 29.69
C THR A 453 -10.92 10.37 29.92
N MET A 454 -11.46 9.54 29.02
CA MET A 454 -12.84 9.03 29.13
C MET A 454 -13.04 8.07 30.32
N GLN A 455 -12.03 7.33 30.76
CA GLN A 455 -12.17 6.45 31.93
C GLN A 455 -12.39 7.23 33.22
N GLN A 456 -11.72 8.37 33.38
CA GLN A 456 -11.89 9.23 34.56
C GLN A 456 -13.29 9.84 34.57
N ASP A 457 -13.75 10.36 33.43
CA ASP A 457 -15.11 10.90 33.28
C ASP A 457 -16.18 9.83 33.50
N ALA A 458 -15.98 8.61 33.00
CA ALA A 458 -16.92 7.51 33.20
C ALA A 458 -17.05 7.13 34.68
N ALA A 459 -15.93 7.07 35.40
CA ALA A 459 -15.93 6.83 36.84
C ALA A 459 -16.63 7.96 37.60
N ALA A 460 -16.34 9.22 37.26
CA ALA A 460 -16.98 10.38 37.88
C ALA A 460 -18.50 10.44 37.64
N ARG A 461 -18.95 10.16 36.41
CA ARG A 461 -20.38 10.09 36.06
C ARG A 461 -21.10 8.94 36.75
N LEU A 462 -20.45 7.78 36.86
CA LEU A 462 -21.02 6.65 37.60
C LEU A 462 -21.17 7.01 39.08
N ALA A 463 -20.12 7.56 39.69
CA ALA A 463 -20.15 8.01 41.09
C ALA A 463 -21.27 9.02 41.34
N ALA A 464 -21.46 10.01 40.45
CA ALA A 464 -22.54 11.00 40.57
C ALA A 464 -23.95 10.43 40.34
N LEU A 465 -24.07 9.24 39.74
CA LEU A 465 -25.37 8.59 39.48
C LEU A 465 -25.79 7.66 40.60
N ILE A 466 -24.84 7.02 41.30
CA ILE A 466 -25.12 6.00 42.31
C ILE A 466 -24.72 6.40 43.75
N GLY A 467 -23.99 7.50 43.91
CA GLY A 467 -23.62 8.11 45.19
C GLY A 467 -24.16 9.52 45.29
#